data_AF-A0A4Q2ZP72-F1
#
_entry.id   AF-A0A4Q2ZP72-F1
#
_cell.length_a   1.000
_cell.length_b   1.000
_cell.length_c   1.000
_cell.angle_alpha   90.00
_cell.angle_beta   90.00
_cell.angle_gamma   90.00
#
_symmetry.space_group_name_H-M   'P 1'
#
loop_
_entity.id
_entity.type
_entity.pdbx_description
1 polymer ?
#
loop_
_entity_poly.entity_id
_entity_poly.type
_entity_poly.pdbx_seq_one_letter_code
_entity_poly.pdbx_strand_id
1 'polypeptide(L)'
;MSKTPIKSLAEALHARLTDGALPGELEGFDDTARAAASATNLAAAATRAPGTPGVALETGLGEDSRAMRLAVVNDDMPFLVDSIAATIAAHDIAIRRIIHPVVAVERAGDGTLAGIGSGGSRESMVYIEMERADARDRTGLVRDLERNLAHVRAAVTDWTELRRAMNDDANRIPDAEGAALLRWFQGGSMTLVGHETWLYEAARVSDPRHPGMLPTTSGEVSRKSFAWLSVATSRTASADRGDDATPMMLAGSW
;
A
#
# COMPACT_ATOMS: atom_id res chain seq x y z
N MET A 1 3.36 34.01 -3.64
CA MET A 1 2.50 33.04 -2.92
C MET A 1 2.85 33.14 -1.45
N SER A 2 1.90 33.57 -0.62
CA SER A 2 2.10 33.74 0.82
C SER A 2 2.24 32.37 1.48
N LYS A 3 3.33 32.12 2.21
CA LYS A 3 3.56 30.87 2.94
C LYS A 3 2.54 30.80 4.09
N THR A 4 1.62 29.84 4.03
CA THR A 4 0.62 29.64 5.08
C THR A 4 1.33 29.20 6.38
N PRO A 5 1.14 29.89 7.52
CA PRO A 5 1.83 29.55 8.74
C PRO A 5 1.42 28.16 9.26
N ILE A 6 2.36 27.41 9.85
CA ILE A 6 2.15 26.02 10.33
C ILE A 6 0.94 25.91 11.27
N LYS A 7 0.73 26.92 12.13
CA LYS A 7 -0.44 26.97 13.03
C LYS A 7 -1.78 26.92 12.28
N SER A 8 -1.90 27.67 11.18
CA SER A 8 -3.11 27.64 10.35
C SER A 8 -3.28 26.34 9.55
N LEU A 9 -2.18 25.66 9.20
CA LEU A 9 -2.25 24.33 8.59
C LEU A 9 -2.74 23.28 9.60
N ALA A 10 -2.33 23.40 10.87
CA ALA A 10 -2.77 22.49 11.94
C ALA A 10 -4.26 22.63 12.22
N GLU A 11 -4.77 23.87 12.28
CA GLU A 11 -6.19 24.16 12.43
C GLU A 11 -7.01 23.63 11.24
N ALA A 12 -6.52 23.80 10.01
CA ALA A 12 -7.17 23.27 8.80
C ALA A 12 -7.26 21.74 8.80
N LEU A 13 -6.20 21.05 9.25
CA LEU A 13 -6.19 19.59 9.34
C LEU A 13 -7.03 19.07 10.51
N HIS A 14 -7.02 19.76 11.66
CA HIS A 14 -7.82 19.42 12.82
C HIS A 14 -9.30 19.28 12.47
N ALA A 15 -9.84 20.24 11.71
CA ALA A 15 -11.23 20.20 11.25
C ALA A 15 -11.54 18.99 10.33
N ARG A 16 -10.56 18.51 9.57
CA ARG A 16 -10.73 17.40 8.60
C ARG A 16 -10.56 16.03 9.20
N LEU A 17 -9.85 15.90 10.32
CA LEU A 17 -9.70 14.63 11.03
C LEU A 17 -11.03 14.09 11.60
N THR A 18 -12.00 14.96 11.82
CA THR A 18 -13.32 14.61 12.38
C THR A 18 -14.47 14.72 11.38
N ASP A 19 -14.18 15.16 10.16
CA ASP A 19 -15.19 15.34 9.13
C ASP A 19 -15.67 13.95 8.65
N GLY A 20 -16.93 13.63 8.92
CA GLY A 20 -17.52 12.32 8.61
C GLY A 20 -17.35 11.23 9.68
N ALA A 21 -16.82 11.55 10.86
CA ALA A 21 -16.71 10.58 11.95
C ALA A 21 -18.09 10.15 12.50
N LEU A 22 -18.28 8.85 12.66
CA LEU A 22 -19.51 8.27 13.21
C LEU A 22 -19.58 8.44 14.74
N PRO A 23 -20.79 8.42 15.33
CA PRO A 23 -20.94 8.40 16.79
C PRO A 23 -20.16 7.23 17.41
N GLY A 24 -19.19 7.54 18.28
CA GLY A 24 -18.31 6.56 18.94
C GLY A 24 -16.89 6.47 18.38
N GLU A 25 -16.65 6.85 17.12
CA GLU A 25 -15.28 6.83 16.54
C GLU A 25 -14.35 7.87 17.19
N LEU A 26 -14.94 8.93 17.75
CA LEU A 26 -14.25 9.99 18.47
C LEU A 26 -14.13 9.72 19.98
N GLU A 27 -14.58 8.57 20.47
CA GLU A 27 -14.50 8.24 21.89
C GLU A 27 -13.03 8.17 22.33
N GLY A 28 -12.63 8.99 23.31
CA GLY A 28 -11.23 9.13 23.70
C GLY A 28 -10.33 9.84 22.68
N PHE A 29 -10.91 10.55 21.70
CA PHE A 29 -10.19 11.42 20.75
C PHE A 29 -10.58 12.88 21.01
N ASP A 30 -10.22 13.38 22.19
CA ASP A 30 -10.48 14.75 22.61
C ASP A 30 -9.68 15.81 21.81
N ASP A 31 -9.86 17.08 22.12
CA ASP A 31 -9.20 18.18 21.41
C ASP A 31 -7.67 18.08 21.50
N THR A 32 -7.13 17.57 22.61
CA THR A 32 -5.69 17.37 22.83
C THR A 32 -5.15 16.26 21.93
N ALA A 33 -5.84 15.12 21.88
CA ALA A 33 -5.50 14.00 21.00
C ALA A 33 -5.58 14.41 19.53
N ARG A 34 -6.59 15.21 19.15
CA ARG A 34 -6.73 15.77 17.79
C ARG A 34 -5.63 16.75 17.42
N ALA A 35 -5.22 17.61 18.35
CA ALA A 35 -4.08 18.51 18.14
C ALA A 35 -2.77 17.72 17.96
N ALA A 36 -2.55 16.67 18.75
CA ALA A 36 -1.41 15.78 18.59
C ALA A 36 -1.42 15.08 17.23
N ALA A 37 -2.56 14.49 16.83
CA ALA A 37 -2.70 13.85 15.53
C ALA A 37 -2.45 14.79 14.36
N SER A 38 -2.93 16.04 14.46
CA SER A 38 -2.69 17.08 13.46
C SER A 38 -1.20 17.43 13.37
N ALA A 39 -0.52 17.55 14.52
CA ALA A 39 0.91 17.84 14.57
C ALA A 39 1.75 16.70 13.96
N THR A 40 1.44 15.43 14.30
CA THR A 40 2.15 14.26 13.75
C THR A 40 1.95 14.17 12.23
N ASN A 41 0.73 14.40 11.73
CA ASN A 41 0.48 14.45 10.29
C ASN A 41 1.23 15.60 9.60
N LEU A 42 1.28 16.78 10.20
CA LEU A 42 2.05 17.90 9.63
C LEU A 42 3.56 17.62 9.62
N ALA A 43 4.08 16.92 10.63
CA ALA A 43 5.46 16.47 10.65
C ALA A 43 5.75 15.51 9.47
N ALA A 44 4.86 14.55 9.22
CA ALA A 44 4.97 13.65 8.06
C ALA A 44 4.77 14.39 6.72
N ALA A 45 3.93 15.43 6.68
CA ALA A 45 3.62 16.18 5.47
C ALA A 45 4.65 17.28 5.13
N ALA A 46 5.52 17.65 6.07
CA ALA A 46 6.34 18.87 6.03
C ALA A 46 7.11 19.02 4.71
N THR A 47 7.83 17.97 4.30
CA THR A 47 8.57 17.93 3.04
C THR A 47 8.53 16.53 2.46
N ARG A 48 8.04 16.41 1.23
CA ARG A 48 7.85 15.12 0.53
C ARG A 48 7.98 15.33 -0.97
N ALA A 49 8.71 14.44 -1.65
CA ALA A 49 8.70 14.39 -3.11
C ALA A 49 7.43 13.69 -3.61
N PRO A 50 6.85 14.10 -4.76
CA PRO A 50 5.75 13.37 -5.37
C PRO A 50 6.08 11.89 -5.55
N GLY A 51 5.13 10.99 -5.29
CA GLY A 51 5.35 9.55 -5.41
C GLY A 51 6.02 8.86 -4.21
N THR A 52 6.67 9.60 -3.30
CA THR A 52 7.31 9.06 -2.09
C THR A 52 6.43 9.34 -0.87
N PRO A 53 6.11 8.37 0.00
CA PRO A 53 5.33 8.67 1.21
C PRO A 53 6.15 9.49 2.21
N GLY A 54 5.49 10.39 2.95
CA GLY A 54 6.03 11.02 4.14
C GLY A 54 5.60 10.24 5.38
N VAL A 55 6.54 9.89 6.27
CA VAL A 55 6.26 9.08 7.46
C VAL A 55 6.80 9.77 8.70
N ALA A 56 5.96 9.91 9.73
CA ALA A 56 6.37 10.36 11.06
C ALA A 56 5.91 9.34 12.11
N LEU A 57 6.83 8.94 12.98
CA LEU A 57 6.57 7.99 14.05
C LEU A 57 7.00 8.60 15.39
N GLU A 58 6.04 8.81 16.28
CA GLU A 58 6.25 9.35 17.62
C GLU A 58 6.08 8.25 18.67
N THR A 59 6.96 8.26 19.68
CA THR A 59 6.95 7.30 20.79
C THR A 59 7.05 8.02 22.13
N GLY A 60 6.56 7.38 23.20
CA GLY A 60 6.69 7.92 24.57
C GLY A 60 5.69 9.03 24.84
N LEU A 61 4.41 8.75 24.58
CA LEU A 61 3.34 9.74 24.59
C LEU A 61 2.71 9.83 25.98
N GLY A 62 2.98 10.92 26.71
CA GLY A 62 2.32 11.22 27.99
C GLY A 62 2.52 10.13 29.06
N GLU A 63 1.52 9.93 29.93
CA GLU A 63 1.56 8.90 30.99
C GLU A 63 1.47 7.46 30.42
N ASP A 64 0.93 7.28 29.21
CA ASP A 64 0.84 5.97 28.56
C ASP A 64 2.06 5.68 27.69
N SER A 65 3.16 5.33 28.35
CA SER A 65 4.42 4.91 27.73
C SER A 65 4.32 3.64 26.85
N ARG A 66 3.12 3.08 26.66
CA ARG A 66 2.82 1.86 25.90
C ARG A 66 2.19 2.11 24.53
N ALA A 67 1.96 3.37 24.14
CA ALA A 67 1.40 3.70 22.82
C ALA A 67 2.41 4.42 21.91
N MET A 68 2.19 4.30 20.60
CA MET A 68 2.88 5.02 19.54
C MET A 68 1.88 5.68 18.60
N ARG A 69 2.31 6.76 17.95
CA ARG A 69 1.57 7.47 16.90
C ARG A 69 2.34 7.42 15.61
N LEU A 70 1.67 6.97 14.55
CA LEU A 70 2.20 6.96 13.20
C LEU A 70 1.35 7.90 12.34
N ALA A 71 2.00 8.74 11.55
CA ALA A 71 1.38 9.43 10.44
C ALA A 71 2.04 9.00 9.12
N VAL A 72 1.21 8.72 8.12
CA VAL A 72 1.63 8.40 6.75
C VAL A 72 0.89 9.34 5.80
N VAL A 73 1.64 10.15 5.06
CA VAL A 73 1.12 11.10 4.08
C VAL A 73 1.53 10.65 2.69
N ASN A 74 0.57 10.40 1.83
CA ASN A 74 0.81 9.88 0.49
C ASN A 74 -0.16 10.49 -0.53
N ASP A 75 0.20 10.44 -1.82
CA ASP A 75 -0.76 10.75 -2.90
C ASP A 75 -1.99 9.84 -2.77
N ASP A 76 -3.18 10.39 -2.98
CA ASP A 76 -4.42 9.61 -2.88
C ASP A 76 -4.46 8.52 -3.96
N MET A 77 -4.53 7.26 -3.53
CA MET A 77 -4.60 6.09 -4.41
C MET A 77 -5.33 4.92 -3.72
N PRO A 78 -5.91 3.96 -4.49
CA PRO A 78 -6.56 2.79 -3.93
C PRO A 78 -5.64 1.93 -3.04
N PHE A 79 -6.24 1.17 -2.11
CA PHE A 79 -5.59 0.17 -1.24
C PHE A 79 -4.63 0.71 -0.17
N LEU A 80 -4.53 2.03 0.02
CA LEU A 80 -3.60 2.64 0.98
C LEU A 80 -3.81 2.18 2.43
N VAL A 81 -5.03 2.38 2.95
CA VAL A 81 -5.33 2.11 4.37
C VAL A 81 -5.11 0.64 4.70
N ASP A 82 -5.63 -0.26 3.87
CA ASP A 82 -5.48 -1.71 4.05
C ASP A 82 -4.02 -2.15 3.95
N SER A 83 -3.25 -1.58 3.02
CA SER A 83 -1.82 -1.90 2.87
C SER A 83 -1.00 -1.42 4.08
N ILE A 84 -1.33 -0.26 4.64
CA ILE A 84 -0.68 0.25 5.85
C ILE A 84 -1.04 -0.65 7.03
N ALA A 85 -2.33 -0.96 7.22
CA ALA A 85 -2.80 -1.82 8.30
C ALA A 85 -2.16 -3.23 8.23
N ALA A 86 -2.13 -3.84 7.05
CA ALA A 86 -1.49 -5.13 6.81
C ALA A 86 0.03 -5.09 7.08
N THR A 87 0.69 -3.98 6.73
CA THR A 87 2.12 -3.81 7.02
C THR A 87 2.38 -3.72 8.53
N ILE A 88 1.55 -2.98 9.28
CA ILE A 88 1.67 -2.88 10.74
C ILE A 88 1.39 -4.24 11.39
N ALA A 89 0.34 -4.94 10.96
CA ALA A 89 -0.01 -6.27 11.45
C ALA A 89 1.10 -7.31 11.19
N ALA A 90 1.82 -7.20 10.07
CA ALA A 90 2.96 -8.08 9.76
C ALA A 90 4.17 -7.89 10.68
N HIS A 91 4.19 -6.82 11.48
CA HIS A 91 5.16 -6.58 12.56
C HIS A 91 4.59 -6.97 13.94
N ASP A 92 3.45 -7.66 13.99
CA ASP A 92 2.75 -8.07 15.22
C ASP A 92 2.36 -6.89 16.14
N ILE A 93 2.12 -5.71 15.55
CA ILE A 93 1.73 -4.50 16.29
C ILE A 93 0.22 -4.31 16.19
N ALA A 94 -0.46 -4.25 17.35
CA ALA A 94 -1.89 -4.01 17.38
C ALA A 94 -2.23 -2.54 17.10
N ILE A 95 -3.16 -2.32 16.16
CA ILE A 95 -3.72 -1.01 15.84
C ILE A 95 -4.91 -0.73 16.77
N ARG A 96 -4.90 0.44 17.40
CA ARG A 96 -5.99 0.90 18.28
C ARG A 96 -6.95 1.83 17.55
N ARG A 97 -6.44 2.62 16.61
CA ARG A 97 -7.21 3.62 15.86
C ARG A 97 -6.57 3.92 14.52
N ILE A 98 -7.40 4.16 13.51
CA ILE A 98 -7.00 4.71 12.21
C ILE A 98 -7.93 5.88 11.89
N ILE A 99 -7.35 6.99 11.42
CA ILE A 99 -8.06 8.14 10.89
C ILE A 99 -7.42 8.50 9.55
N HIS A 100 -8.21 8.62 8.48
CA HIS A 100 -7.67 8.74 7.12
C HIS A 100 -8.28 9.86 6.26
N PRO A 101 -8.23 11.13 6.67
CA PRO A 101 -8.72 12.22 5.84
C PRO A 101 -7.96 12.28 4.51
N VAL A 102 -8.72 12.47 3.42
CA VAL A 102 -8.15 12.87 2.14
C VAL A 102 -8.32 14.37 1.98
N VAL A 103 -7.21 15.07 1.86
CA VAL A 103 -7.16 16.52 1.79
C VAL A 103 -6.51 16.98 0.49
N ALA A 104 -7.00 18.06 -0.07
CA ALA A 104 -6.29 18.74 -1.16
C ALA A 104 -5.18 19.60 -0.55
N VAL A 105 -3.99 19.53 -1.16
CA VAL A 105 -2.80 20.22 -0.68
C VAL A 105 -2.10 20.97 -1.81
N GLU A 106 -1.50 22.08 -1.43
CA GLU A 106 -0.60 22.84 -2.28
C GLU A 106 0.84 22.64 -1.76
N ARG A 107 1.75 22.24 -2.65
CA ARG A 107 3.17 22.09 -2.35
C ARG A 107 3.99 23.09 -3.15
N ALA A 108 5.08 23.57 -2.55
CA ALA A 108 6.11 24.32 -3.25
C ALA A 108 6.96 23.37 -4.14
N GLY A 109 7.75 23.95 -5.06
CA GLY A 109 8.54 23.16 -6.02
C GLY A 109 9.62 22.27 -5.38
N ASP A 110 9.97 22.51 -4.12
CA ASP A 110 10.88 21.68 -3.31
C ASP A 110 10.16 20.57 -2.52
N GLY A 111 8.84 20.42 -2.69
CA GLY A 111 8.01 19.45 -1.98
C GLY A 111 7.53 19.91 -0.59
N THR A 112 7.86 21.14 -0.17
CA THR A 112 7.39 21.69 1.10
C THR A 112 5.88 21.93 1.06
N LEU A 113 5.17 21.54 2.12
CA LEU A 113 3.74 21.84 2.27
C LEU A 113 3.52 23.36 2.38
N ALA A 114 2.77 23.93 1.43
CA ALA A 114 2.49 25.37 1.35
C ALA A 114 1.04 25.71 1.75
N GLY A 115 0.11 24.78 1.59
CA GLY A 115 -1.31 24.95 1.88
C GLY A 115 -2.05 23.62 2.05
N ILE A 116 -3.11 23.62 2.85
CA ILE A 116 -4.11 22.55 2.96
C ILE A 116 -5.47 23.20 2.70
N GLY A 117 -6.29 22.64 1.79
CA GLY A 117 -7.60 23.19 1.48
C GLY A 117 -7.96 23.10 0.00
N SER A 118 -8.71 24.09 -0.51
CA SER A 118 -9.22 24.07 -1.88
C SER A 118 -8.14 24.37 -2.90
N GLY A 119 -7.87 23.41 -3.79
CA GLY A 119 -6.87 23.51 -4.86
C GLY A 119 -5.66 22.60 -4.63
N GLY A 120 -5.10 22.04 -5.71
CA GLY A 120 -3.91 21.19 -5.67
C GLY A 120 -4.17 19.68 -5.72
N SER A 121 -3.13 18.89 -5.42
CA SER A 121 -3.17 17.43 -5.45
C SER A 121 -3.87 16.87 -4.21
N ARG A 122 -4.63 15.79 -4.37
CA ARG A 122 -5.23 15.08 -3.23
C ARG A 122 -4.20 14.17 -2.57
N GLU A 123 -4.06 14.29 -1.26
CA GLU A 123 -3.22 13.44 -0.43
C GLU A 123 -4.04 12.79 0.67
N SER A 124 -3.78 11.50 0.91
CA SER A 124 -4.30 10.78 2.06
C SER A 124 -3.35 11.00 3.24
N MET A 125 -3.86 11.59 4.32
CA MET A 125 -3.11 11.80 5.57
C MET A 125 -3.61 10.83 6.63
N VAL A 126 -2.97 9.66 6.69
CA VAL A 126 -3.37 8.56 7.56
C VAL A 126 -2.68 8.69 8.91
N TYR A 127 -3.47 8.87 9.97
CA TYR A 127 -3.02 8.86 11.36
C TYR A 127 -3.43 7.54 12.04
N ILE A 128 -2.50 6.95 12.78
CA ILE A 128 -2.68 5.64 13.42
C ILE A 128 -2.15 5.69 14.85
N GLU A 129 -2.96 5.22 15.79
CA GLU A 129 -2.53 4.92 17.16
C GLU A 129 -2.37 3.42 17.30
N MET A 130 -1.23 2.99 17.85
CA MET A 130 -0.87 1.58 17.93
C MET A 130 -0.10 1.27 19.21
N GLU A 131 0.03 -0.01 19.52
CA GLU A 131 0.85 -0.47 20.64
C GLU A 131 2.33 -0.15 20.40
N ARG A 132 3.09 -0.04 21.50
CA ARG A 132 4.52 0.24 21.44
C ARG A 132 5.31 -0.94 20.94
N ALA A 133 6.16 -0.66 19.95
CA ALA A 133 7.17 -1.57 19.44
C ALA A 133 8.57 -1.14 19.90
N ASP A 134 9.55 -2.05 19.80
CA ASP A 134 10.93 -1.77 20.14
C ASP A 134 11.64 -0.89 19.08
N ALA A 135 12.89 -0.51 19.29
CA ALA A 135 13.62 0.33 18.31
C ALA A 135 13.84 -0.34 16.95
N ARG A 136 14.05 -1.65 16.93
CA ARG A 136 14.33 -2.43 15.73
C ARG A 136 13.07 -2.55 14.89
N ASP A 137 11.96 -2.91 15.51
CA ASP A 137 10.67 -3.10 14.86
C ASP A 137 10.17 -1.78 14.29
N ARG A 138 10.34 -0.67 15.00
CA ARG A 138 10.00 0.67 14.50
C ARG A 138 10.73 1.04 13.21
N THR A 139 12.04 0.78 13.17
CA THR A 139 12.86 1.08 11.97
C THR A 139 12.47 0.15 10.81
N GLY A 140 12.20 -1.13 11.11
CA GLY A 140 11.71 -2.10 10.15
C GLY A 140 10.36 -1.71 9.56
N LEU A 141 9.42 -1.28 10.41
CA LEU A 141 8.08 -0.85 10.04
C LEU A 141 8.11 0.31 9.05
N VAL A 142 8.86 1.38 9.35
CA VAL A 142 8.94 2.56 8.46
C VAL A 142 9.48 2.15 7.08
N ARG A 143 10.58 1.40 7.05
CA ARG A 143 11.16 0.90 5.80
C ARG A 143 10.19 0.02 5.00
N ASP A 144 9.45 -0.83 5.69
CA ASP A 144 8.50 -1.75 5.07
C ASP A 144 7.26 -1.01 4.55
N LEU A 145 6.79 0.02 5.26
CA LEU A 145 5.73 0.93 4.80
C LEU A 145 6.14 1.64 3.51
N GLU A 146 7.32 2.27 3.49
CA GLU A 146 7.84 2.97 2.30
C GLU A 146 7.91 2.03 1.09
N ARG A 147 8.45 0.82 1.29
CA ARG A 147 8.55 -0.19 0.23
C ARG A 147 7.17 -0.66 -0.26
N ASN A 148 6.29 -1.03 0.66
CA ASN A 148 4.99 -1.59 0.29
C ASN A 148 4.12 -0.53 -0.41
N LEU A 149 4.15 0.73 0.05
CA LEU A 149 3.46 1.83 -0.61
C LEU A 149 4.03 2.12 -2.01
N ALA A 150 5.33 1.94 -2.23
CA ALA A 150 5.90 2.00 -3.57
C ALA A 150 5.38 0.88 -4.49
N HIS A 151 5.17 -0.33 -3.97
CA HIS A 151 4.57 -1.44 -4.74
C HIS A 151 3.10 -1.18 -5.06
N VAL A 152 2.32 -0.69 -4.09
CA VAL A 152 0.91 -0.30 -4.32
C VAL A 152 0.84 0.74 -5.44
N ARG A 153 1.72 1.74 -5.41
CA ARG A 153 1.79 2.76 -6.45
C ARG A 153 2.10 2.18 -7.82
N ALA A 154 3.07 1.26 -7.90
CA ALA A 154 3.41 0.59 -9.14
C ALA A 154 2.19 -0.18 -9.69
N ALA A 155 1.51 -0.97 -8.85
CA ALA A 155 0.30 -1.70 -9.24
C ALA A 155 -0.83 -0.77 -9.74
N VAL A 156 -1.08 0.34 -9.05
CA VAL A 156 -2.11 1.31 -9.44
C VAL A 156 -1.75 2.03 -10.74
N THR A 157 -0.48 2.38 -10.93
CA THR A 157 0.00 3.10 -12.13
C THR A 157 0.01 2.20 -13.35
N ASP A 158 0.46 0.94 -13.19
CA ASP A 158 0.60 -0.03 -14.28
C ASP A 158 -0.74 -0.64 -14.71
N TRP A 159 -1.81 -0.41 -13.95
CA TRP A 159 -3.14 -0.98 -14.14
C TRP A 159 -3.67 -0.89 -15.58
N THR A 160 -3.50 0.25 -16.24
CA THR A 160 -3.98 0.45 -17.62
C THR A 160 -3.21 -0.43 -18.60
N GLU A 161 -1.88 -0.52 -18.45
CA GLU A 161 -1.03 -1.35 -19.30
C GLU A 161 -1.25 -2.85 -19.01
N LEU A 162 -1.49 -3.24 -17.75
CA LEU A 162 -1.87 -4.61 -17.39
C LEU A 162 -3.19 -5.02 -18.06
N ARG A 163 -4.19 -4.13 -18.07
CA ARG A 163 -5.46 -4.38 -18.76
C ARG A 163 -5.29 -4.47 -20.27
N ARG A 164 -4.40 -3.67 -20.86
CA ARG A 164 -4.05 -3.76 -22.27
C ARG A 164 -3.38 -5.08 -22.61
N ALA A 165 -2.36 -5.47 -21.85
CA ALA A 165 -1.63 -6.72 -22.05
C ALA A 165 -2.57 -7.93 -22.00
N MET A 166 -3.45 -8.00 -21.01
CA MET A 166 -4.42 -9.09 -20.89
C MET A 166 -5.47 -9.10 -22.02
N ASN A 167 -5.88 -7.92 -22.51
CA ASN A 167 -6.74 -7.84 -23.69
C ASN A 167 -6.02 -8.31 -24.97
N ASP A 168 -4.75 -7.96 -25.12
CA ASP A 168 -3.95 -8.44 -26.25
C ASP A 168 -3.75 -9.95 -26.19
N ASP A 169 -3.55 -10.53 -24.99
CA ASP A 169 -3.51 -11.99 -24.79
C ASP A 169 -4.84 -12.65 -25.17
N ALA A 170 -5.97 -12.06 -24.76
CA ALA A 170 -7.31 -12.54 -25.14
C ALA A 170 -7.55 -12.54 -26.65
N ASN A 171 -6.84 -11.69 -27.41
CA ASN A 171 -6.91 -11.66 -28.87
C ASN A 171 -5.95 -12.64 -29.54
N ARG A 172 -4.92 -13.14 -28.83
CA ARG A 172 -3.93 -14.09 -29.36
C ARG A 172 -4.33 -15.54 -29.14
N ILE A 173 -5.13 -15.84 -28.11
CA ILE A 173 -5.57 -17.21 -27.86
C ILE A 173 -6.70 -17.62 -28.82
N PRO A 174 -6.57 -18.76 -29.54
CA PRO A 174 -7.61 -19.23 -30.45
C PRO A 174 -8.87 -19.74 -29.75
N ASP A 175 -8.73 -20.16 -28.49
CA ASP A 175 -9.83 -20.69 -27.69
C ASP A 175 -10.79 -19.57 -27.23
N ALA A 176 -12.06 -19.72 -27.59
CA ALA A 176 -13.08 -18.71 -27.32
C ALA A 176 -13.42 -18.60 -25.82
N GLU A 177 -13.37 -19.72 -25.09
CA GLU A 177 -13.65 -19.76 -23.65
C GLU A 177 -12.52 -19.06 -22.87
N GLY A 178 -11.27 -19.40 -23.16
CA GLY A 178 -10.10 -18.73 -22.60
C GLY A 178 -10.09 -17.23 -22.92
N ALA A 179 -10.45 -16.84 -24.15
CA ALA A 179 -10.55 -15.44 -24.53
C ALA A 179 -11.64 -14.70 -23.74
N ALA A 180 -12.78 -15.35 -23.51
CA ALA A 180 -13.85 -14.80 -22.69
C ALA A 180 -13.42 -14.65 -21.22
N LEU A 181 -12.70 -15.63 -20.68
CA LEU A 181 -12.18 -15.58 -19.31
C LEU A 181 -11.19 -14.42 -19.09
N LEU A 182 -10.24 -14.21 -20.00
CA LEU A 182 -9.29 -13.10 -19.90
C LEU A 182 -9.99 -11.74 -20.00
N ARG A 183 -11.01 -11.61 -20.87
CA ARG A 183 -11.84 -10.40 -20.93
C ARG A 183 -12.66 -10.20 -19.66
N TRP A 184 -13.14 -11.28 -19.03
CA TRP A 184 -13.84 -11.21 -17.75
C TRP A 184 -12.93 -10.73 -16.61
N PHE A 185 -11.67 -11.20 -16.54
CA PHE A 185 -10.68 -10.68 -15.59
C PHE A 185 -10.39 -9.18 -15.85
N GLN A 186 -10.20 -8.80 -17.12
CA GLN A 186 -9.97 -7.41 -17.52
C GLN A 186 -11.12 -6.47 -17.11
N GLY A 187 -12.35 -7.00 -17.09
CA GLY A 187 -13.57 -6.28 -16.75
C GLY A 187 -13.69 -5.82 -15.29
N GLY A 188 -12.67 -6.06 -14.45
CA GLY A 188 -12.65 -5.66 -13.04
C GLY A 188 -13.06 -6.77 -12.06
N SER A 189 -13.13 -8.01 -12.53
CA SER A 189 -13.43 -9.17 -11.68
C SER A 189 -12.27 -9.57 -10.75
N MET A 190 -11.08 -9.00 -10.95
CA MET A 190 -9.90 -9.18 -10.10
C MET A 190 -9.02 -7.93 -10.09
N THR A 191 -8.24 -7.75 -9.02
CA THR A 191 -7.15 -6.76 -8.96
C THR A 191 -5.87 -7.34 -9.58
N LEU A 192 -5.57 -6.93 -10.80
CA LEU A 192 -4.30 -7.18 -11.49
C LEU A 192 -3.17 -6.41 -10.83
N VAL A 193 -2.17 -7.13 -10.35
CA VAL A 193 -0.97 -6.58 -9.70
C VAL A 193 0.31 -6.85 -10.50
N GLY A 194 0.20 -7.60 -11.59
CA GLY A 194 1.31 -7.97 -12.48
C GLY A 194 0.83 -8.82 -13.65
N HIS A 195 1.69 -8.92 -14.66
CA HIS A 195 1.50 -9.74 -15.86
C HIS A 195 2.84 -10.38 -16.21
N GLU A 196 2.81 -11.68 -16.50
CA GLU A 196 3.98 -12.43 -16.92
C GLU A 196 3.56 -13.46 -17.97
N THR A 197 4.34 -13.57 -19.04
CA THR A 197 4.09 -14.54 -20.11
C THR A 197 5.13 -15.64 -20.05
N TRP A 198 4.66 -16.88 -20.01
CA TRP A 198 5.50 -18.08 -20.02
C TRP A 198 5.46 -18.71 -21.41
N LEU A 199 6.62 -18.92 -22.02
CA LEU A 199 6.73 -19.71 -23.24
C LEU A 199 6.99 -21.16 -22.88
N TYR A 200 6.12 -22.05 -23.34
CA TYR A 200 6.38 -23.48 -23.24
C TYR A 200 7.20 -23.92 -24.46
N GLU A 201 8.45 -24.33 -24.24
CA GLU A 201 9.18 -25.05 -25.29
C GLU A 201 8.62 -26.47 -25.33
N ALA A 202 8.07 -26.88 -26.47
CA ALA A 202 7.58 -28.24 -26.68
C ALA A 202 8.77 -29.23 -26.80
N ALA A 203 9.57 -29.34 -25.75
CA ALA A 203 10.47 -30.46 -25.59
C ALA A 203 9.59 -31.69 -25.38
N ARG A 204 9.65 -32.60 -26.37
CA ARG A 204 8.95 -33.90 -26.45
C ARG A 204 8.39 -34.36 -25.11
N VAL A 205 7.06 -34.25 -24.97
CA VAL A 205 6.32 -34.80 -23.83
C VAL A 205 6.59 -36.31 -23.78
N SER A 206 7.49 -36.74 -22.91
CA SER A 206 7.63 -38.15 -22.53
C SER A 206 6.96 -38.47 -21.20
N ASP A 207 6.43 -37.47 -20.48
CA ASP A 207 5.53 -37.70 -19.33
C ASP A 207 4.48 -36.57 -19.27
N PRO A 208 3.18 -36.87 -19.42
CA PRO A 208 2.09 -35.89 -19.35
C PRO A 208 1.87 -35.30 -17.94
N ARG A 209 2.61 -35.71 -16.91
CA ARG A 209 2.40 -35.26 -15.52
C ARG A 209 3.36 -34.17 -15.03
N HIS A 210 4.41 -33.84 -15.79
CA HIS A 210 5.34 -32.76 -15.43
C HIS A 210 5.85 -31.99 -16.66
N PRO A 211 5.19 -30.87 -17.02
CA PRO A 211 5.70 -29.95 -18.02
C PRO A 211 6.91 -29.19 -17.45
N GLY A 212 8.09 -29.34 -18.05
CA GLY A 212 9.28 -28.59 -17.66
C GLY A 212 9.09 -27.10 -17.95
N MET A 213 8.87 -26.29 -16.91
CA MET A 213 8.65 -24.85 -17.02
C MET A 213 10.00 -24.14 -16.89
N LEU A 214 10.49 -23.51 -17.97
CA LEU A 214 11.69 -22.67 -17.92
C LEU A 214 11.29 -21.20 -18.04
N PRO A 215 11.63 -20.34 -17.06
CA PRO A 215 11.45 -18.90 -17.20
C PRO A 215 12.46 -18.36 -18.22
N THR A 216 11.99 -17.81 -19.34
CA THR A 216 12.82 -17.00 -20.23
C THR A 216 12.58 -15.52 -19.96
N THR A 217 13.60 -14.86 -19.43
CA THR A 217 13.62 -13.41 -19.23
C THR A 217 14.00 -12.73 -20.54
N SER A 218 13.02 -12.49 -21.41
CA SER A 218 13.19 -11.52 -22.51
C SER A 218 12.07 -10.50 -22.47
N GLY A 219 12.44 -9.26 -22.13
CA GLY A 219 11.53 -8.15 -21.85
C GLY A 219 11.66 -7.74 -20.39
N GLU A 220 11.95 -6.47 -20.13
CA GLU A 220 12.05 -5.89 -18.79
C GLU A 220 10.73 -6.07 -18.03
N VAL A 221 10.56 -7.22 -17.40
CA VAL A 221 9.51 -7.45 -16.41
C VAL A 221 9.81 -6.51 -15.24
N SER A 222 8.85 -5.66 -14.91
CA SER A 222 8.85 -4.79 -13.74
C SER A 222 9.00 -5.66 -12.48
N ARG A 223 10.25 -5.99 -12.14
CA ARG A 223 10.67 -6.86 -11.01
C ARG A 223 10.25 -6.33 -9.64
N LYS A 224 9.53 -5.20 -9.57
CA LYS A 224 9.21 -4.52 -8.33
C LYS A 224 7.96 -5.09 -7.64
N SER A 225 7.00 -5.66 -8.37
CA SER A 225 5.71 -6.07 -7.76
C SER A 225 5.76 -7.40 -6.97
N PHE A 226 6.72 -8.30 -7.27
CA PHE A 226 6.67 -9.68 -6.77
C PHE A 226 7.60 -10.02 -5.59
N ALA A 227 8.54 -9.13 -5.22
CA ALA A 227 9.45 -9.41 -4.09
C ALA A 227 8.70 -9.46 -2.73
N TRP A 228 7.55 -8.78 -2.61
CA TRP A 228 6.75 -8.75 -1.38
C TRP A 228 5.88 -10.01 -1.20
N LEU A 229 5.28 -10.53 -2.28
CA LEU A 229 4.47 -11.76 -2.22
C LEU A 229 5.31 -12.99 -1.86
N SER A 230 6.56 -13.05 -2.32
CA SER A 230 7.45 -14.18 -2.02
C SER A 230 7.95 -14.23 -0.57
N VAL A 231 7.96 -13.10 0.15
CA VAL A 231 8.43 -13.05 1.56
C VAL A 231 7.35 -13.54 2.53
N ALA A 232 6.07 -13.28 2.24
CA ALA A 232 4.96 -13.75 3.08
C ALA A 232 4.81 -15.29 3.08
N THR A 233 5.15 -15.94 1.98
CA THR A 233 5.12 -17.42 1.87
C THR A 233 6.35 -18.10 2.50
N SER A 234 7.44 -17.36 2.68
CA SER A 234 8.71 -17.93 3.17
C SER A 234 8.82 -18.06 4.70
N ARG A 235 7.90 -17.46 5.46
CA ARG A 235 7.94 -17.50 6.94
C ARG A 235 7.02 -18.56 7.58
N THR A 236 6.20 -19.25 6.78
CA THR A 236 5.38 -20.41 7.19
C THR A 236 5.95 -21.76 6.74
N ALA A 237 7.05 -21.78 5.96
CA ALA A 237 7.72 -23.00 5.54
C ALA A 237 9.01 -23.25 6.36
N SER A 238 8.84 -23.50 7.65
CA SER A 238 9.91 -24.07 8.49
C SER A 238 9.33 -25.04 9.51
N ALA A 239 8.77 -26.14 9.04
CA ALA A 239 8.89 -27.45 9.66
C ALA A 239 8.31 -28.51 8.72
N ASP A 240 9.09 -29.57 8.58
CA ASP A 240 8.78 -30.87 7.98
C ASP A 240 8.90 -31.07 6.47
N ARG A 241 9.82 -31.98 6.12
CA ARG A 241 10.11 -32.45 4.75
C ARG A 241 9.21 -33.65 4.48
N GLY A 242 8.42 -33.58 3.42
CA GLY A 242 7.76 -34.72 2.80
C GLY A 242 7.30 -34.30 1.40
N ASP A 243 7.79 -35.00 0.39
CA ASP A 243 7.48 -34.78 -1.03
C ASP A 243 5.97 -34.75 -1.28
N ASP A 244 5.43 -33.58 -1.63
CA ASP A 244 4.26 -33.42 -2.51
C ASP A 244 4.09 -31.93 -2.89
N ALA A 245 4.61 -31.55 -4.06
CA ALA A 245 4.49 -30.18 -4.58
C ALA A 245 3.22 -30.05 -5.44
N THR A 246 2.14 -29.53 -4.85
CA THR A 246 0.95 -29.08 -5.58
C THR A 246 1.10 -27.59 -5.90
N PRO A 247 0.99 -27.13 -7.16
CA PRO A 247 1.02 -25.71 -7.48
C PRO A 247 -0.32 -25.06 -7.11
N MET A 248 -0.27 -24.06 -6.23
CA MET A 248 -1.41 -23.33 -5.70
C MET A 248 -1.62 -22.03 -6.50
N MET A 249 -2.81 -21.88 -7.10
CA MET A 249 -3.27 -20.62 -7.70
C MET A 249 -3.75 -19.70 -6.57
N LEU A 250 -2.98 -18.66 -6.23
CA LEU A 250 -3.41 -17.66 -5.26
C LEU A 250 -4.35 -16.64 -5.93
N ALA A 251 -5.64 -16.98 -5.95
CA ALA A 251 -6.72 -16.02 -6.15
C ALA A 251 -7.17 -15.52 -4.76
N GLY A 252 -6.75 -14.31 -4.38
CA GLY A 252 -7.31 -13.63 -3.22
C GLY A 252 -8.55 -12.84 -3.65
N SER A 253 -9.73 -13.30 -3.22
CA SER A 253 -10.94 -12.46 -3.14
C SER A 253 -10.97 -11.78 -1.77
N TRP A 254 -11.22 -10.48 -1.74
CA TRP A 254 -11.69 -9.79 -0.53
C TRP A 254 -13.16 -10.11 -0.29
#